data_AF-A0A0N8WAG0-F1
#
_entry.id   AF-A0A0N8WAG0-F1
#
_cell.length_a   1.000
_cell.length_b   1.000
_cell.length_c   1.000
_cell.angle_alpha   90.00
_cell.angle_beta   90.00
_cell.angle_gamma   90.00
#
_symmetry.space_group_name_H-M   'P 1'
#
loop_
_entity.id
_entity.type
_entity.pdbx_description
1 polymer ?
#
loop_
_entity_poly.entity_id
_entity_poly.type
_entity_poly.pdbx_seq_one_letter_code
_entity_poly.pdbx_strand_id
1 'polypeptide(L)'
;MTCSQAKTIINNWELTALTPPEKELFFQHIDKCTDCHKLYTQTKKTIEIIDKATQPLEVPAIPEHFIHIVKSPQLHQRQKHSWTNYFKYTAIAASFIIIIFAATIIIPRLIPGNQETEVNQVNEVLYQISENQLSDINDQYQQQIAYEDELYSAESLYFSQEDIYFLVSSLNDDELEAFNDLLTTNYPDMITMGGI
;
A
#
# COMPACT_ATOMS: atom_id res chain seq x y z
N MET A 1 -28.85 -7.02 -15.84
CA MET A 1 -27.78 -6.00 -15.66
C MET A 1 -26.63 -6.31 -16.60
N THR A 2 -25.93 -5.29 -17.12
CA THR A 2 -24.77 -5.47 -18.02
C THR A 2 -23.44 -5.45 -17.24
N CYS A 3 -22.37 -6.00 -17.82
CA CYS A 3 -21.03 -5.98 -17.18
C CYS A 3 -20.54 -4.55 -16.93
N SER A 4 -20.82 -3.61 -17.82
CA SER A 4 -20.43 -2.21 -17.66
C SER A 4 -21.07 -1.61 -16.41
N GLN A 5 -22.39 -1.78 -16.26
CA GLN A 5 -23.12 -1.32 -15.07
C GLN A 5 -22.63 -2.00 -13.79
N ALA A 6 -22.42 -3.32 -13.80
CA ALA A 6 -21.92 -4.05 -12.64
C ALA A 6 -20.53 -3.56 -12.22
N LYS A 7 -19.62 -3.31 -13.18
CA LYS A 7 -18.28 -2.78 -12.90
C LYS A 7 -18.33 -1.37 -12.30
N THR A 8 -19.20 -0.48 -12.78
CA THR A 8 -19.39 0.85 -12.18
C THR A 8 -19.86 0.74 -10.73
N ILE A 9 -20.85 -0.10 -10.46
CA ILE A 9 -21.38 -0.34 -9.11
C ILE A 9 -20.26 -0.88 -8.18
N ILE A 10 -19.46 -1.84 -8.66
CA ILE A 10 -18.36 -2.42 -7.88
C ILE A 10 -17.29 -1.37 -7.58
N ASN A 11 -16.83 -0.63 -8.59
CA ASN A 11 -15.73 0.33 -8.46
C ASN A 11 -16.09 1.51 -7.54
N ASN A 12 -17.34 1.98 -7.60
CA ASN A 12 -17.81 3.07 -6.75
C ASN A 12 -18.32 2.58 -5.38
N TRP A 13 -18.38 1.26 -5.17
CA TRP A 13 -18.96 0.64 -3.99
C TRP A 13 -20.37 1.13 -3.64
N GLU A 14 -21.19 1.41 -4.66
CA GLU A 14 -22.55 1.97 -4.52
C GLU A 14 -23.62 0.91 -4.18
N LEU A 15 -23.20 -0.23 -3.64
CA LEU A 15 -24.09 -1.34 -3.28
C LEU A 15 -25.19 -0.93 -2.30
N THR A 16 -24.91 0.03 -1.41
CA THR A 16 -25.88 0.54 -0.43
C THR A 16 -26.97 1.40 -1.07
N ALA A 17 -26.68 2.04 -2.21
CA ALA A 17 -27.60 2.92 -2.93
C ALA A 17 -28.59 2.16 -3.83
N LEU A 18 -28.33 0.88 -4.11
CA LEU A 18 -29.22 0.05 -4.93
C LEU A 18 -30.50 -0.32 -4.19
N THR A 19 -31.62 -0.26 -4.90
CA THR A 19 -32.90 -0.80 -4.41
C THR A 19 -32.84 -2.33 -4.28
N PRO A 20 -33.69 -2.96 -3.45
CA PRO A 20 -33.71 -4.43 -3.32
C PRO A 20 -33.79 -5.22 -4.64
N PRO A 21 -34.65 -4.86 -5.63
CA PRO A 21 -34.69 -5.59 -6.91
C PRO A 21 -33.41 -5.39 -7.74
N GLU A 22 -32.77 -4.22 -7.66
CA GLU A 22 -31.51 -3.97 -8.36
C GLU A 22 -30.35 -4.75 -7.77
N LYS A 23 -30.32 -4.92 -6.43
CA LYS A 23 -29.37 -5.78 -5.74
C LYS A 23 -29.51 -7.22 -6.20
N GLU A 24 -30.73 -7.73 -6.31
CA GLU A 24 -30.96 -9.09 -6.80
C GLU A 24 -30.43 -9.27 -8.23
N LEU A 25 -30.73 -8.32 -9.13
CA LEU A 25 -30.21 -8.35 -10.50
C LEU A 25 -28.67 -8.24 -10.57
N PHE A 26 -28.07 -7.50 -9.64
CA PHE A 26 -26.62 -7.38 -9.51
C PHE A 26 -26.00 -8.72 -9.08
N PHE A 27 -26.52 -9.36 -8.02
CA PHE A 27 -26.00 -10.64 -7.55
C PHE A 27 -26.21 -11.77 -8.56
N GLN A 28 -27.38 -11.81 -9.22
CA GLN A 28 -27.60 -12.75 -10.34
C GLN A 28 -26.61 -12.56 -11.50
N HIS A 29 -26.12 -11.34 -11.73
CA HIS A 29 -25.09 -11.07 -12.73
C HIS A 29 -23.71 -11.52 -12.24
N ILE A 30 -23.37 -11.21 -10.99
CA ILE A 30 -22.12 -11.62 -10.34
C ILE A 30 -21.96 -13.14 -10.38
N ASP A 31 -23.01 -13.89 -10.04
CA ASP A 31 -22.98 -15.37 -10.06
C ASP A 31 -22.72 -15.95 -11.45
N LYS A 32 -23.14 -15.25 -12.51
CA LYS A 32 -23.01 -15.71 -13.89
C LYS A 32 -21.74 -15.21 -14.60
N CYS A 33 -21.17 -14.09 -14.15
CA CYS A 33 -20.03 -13.45 -14.80
C CYS A 33 -18.78 -13.53 -13.92
N THR A 34 -17.88 -14.44 -14.28
CA THR A 34 -16.62 -14.71 -13.55
C THR A 34 -15.76 -13.47 -13.36
N ASP A 35 -15.68 -12.59 -14.36
CA ASP A 35 -14.87 -11.37 -14.30
C ASP A 35 -15.43 -10.37 -13.28
N CYS A 36 -16.75 -10.16 -13.29
CA CYS A 36 -17.43 -9.30 -12.33
C CYS A 36 -17.37 -9.89 -10.92
N HIS A 37 -17.48 -11.21 -10.78
CA HIS A 37 -17.33 -11.91 -9.50
C HIS A 37 -15.93 -11.72 -8.90
N LYS A 38 -14.88 -11.88 -9.70
CA LYS A 38 -13.49 -11.68 -9.27
C LYS A 38 -13.27 -10.23 -8.82
N LEU A 39 -13.72 -9.26 -9.61
CA LEU A 39 -13.62 -7.85 -9.28
C LEU A 39 -14.36 -7.53 -7.98
N TYR A 40 -15.60 -7.99 -7.83
CA TYR A 40 -16.39 -7.81 -6.60
C TYR A 40 -15.70 -8.37 -5.36
N THR A 41 -15.17 -9.60 -5.46
CA THR A 41 -14.48 -10.25 -4.34
C THR A 41 -13.21 -9.50 -3.94
N GLN A 42 -12.44 -9.01 -4.92
CA GLN A 42 -11.26 -8.20 -4.67
C GLN A 42 -11.61 -6.88 -3.99
N THR A 43 -12.57 -6.13 -4.54
CA THR A 43 -13.00 -4.86 -3.96
C THR A 43 -13.57 -5.04 -2.54
N LYS A 44 -14.36 -6.09 -2.32
CA LYS A 44 -14.90 -6.42 -1.00
C LYS A 44 -13.80 -6.63 0.04
N LYS A 45 -12.77 -7.42 -0.28
CA LYS A 45 -11.62 -7.64 0.60
C LYS A 45 -10.87 -6.34 0.92
N THR A 46 -10.64 -5.50 -0.09
CA THR A 46 -9.98 -4.20 0.11
C THR A 46 -10.77 -3.33 1.11
N ILE A 47 -12.09 -3.32 1.00
CA ILE A 47 -12.94 -2.50 1.87
C ILE A 47 -13.00 -3.07 3.29
N GLU A 48 -13.04 -4.38 3.45
CA GLU A 48 -12.94 -5.02 4.77
C GLU A 48 -11.61 -4.71 5.47
N ILE A 49 -10.50 -4.63 4.73
CA ILE A 49 -9.20 -4.23 5.27
C ILE A 49 -9.21 -2.76 5.71
N ILE A 50 -9.76 -1.87 4.86
CA ILE A 50 -9.87 -0.45 5.19
C ILE A 50 -10.75 -0.26 6.42
N ASP A 51 -11.92 -0.92 6.47
CA ASP A 51 -12.85 -0.82 7.59
C ASP A 51 -12.18 -1.22 8.91
N LYS A 52 -11.49 -2.38 8.93
CA LYS A 52 -10.69 -2.83 10.08
C LYS A 52 -9.60 -1.84 10.48
N ALA A 53 -8.93 -1.21 9.52
CA ALA A 53 -7.89 -0.22 9.79
C ALA A 53 -8.45 1.12 10.32
N THR A 54 -9.70 1.44 9.96
CA THR A 54 -10.38 2.67 10.39
C THR A 54 -11.20 2.52 11.67
N GLN A 55 -11.40 1.31 12.16
CA GLN A 55 -12.04 1.09 13.46
C GLN A 55 -11.18 1.74 14.55
N PRO A 56 -11.78 2.59 15.42
CA PRO A 56 -11.05 3.16 16.54
C PRO A 56 -10.58 2.00 17.41
N LEU A 57 -9.26 1.92 17.64
CA LEU A 57 -8.68 0.96 18.57
C LEU A 57 -9.39 1.15 19.91
N GLU A 58 -10.24 0.19 20.28
CA GLU A 58 -10.74 0.08 21.64
C GLU A 58 -9.51 -0.14 22.49
N VAL A 59 -9.02 0.93 23.15
CA VAL A 59 -7.95 0.82 24.13
C VAL A 59 -8.53 -0.06 25.24
N PRO A 60 -8.08 -1.32 25.40
CA PRO A 60 -8.55 -2.13 26.50
C PRO A 60 -8.25 -1.34 27.76
N ALA A 61 -9.27 -1.17 28.61
CA ALA A 61 -9.12 -0.46 29.88
C ALA A 61 -7.91 -1.07 30.60
N ILE A 62 -6.83 -0.30 30.72
CA ILE A 62 -5.58 -0.76 31.32
C ILE A 62 -5.95 -1.25 32.72
N PRO A 63 -5.82 -2.56 33.01
CA PRO A 63 -6.25 -3.05 34.30
C PRO A 63 -5.35 -2.42 35.37
N GLU A 64 -5.97 -1.92 36.45
CA GLU A 64 -5.35 -0.99 37.42
C GLU A 64 -4.00 -1.46 37.99
N HIS A 65 -3.72 -2.77 37.96
CA HIS A 65 -2.45 -3.34 38.40
C HIS A 65 -1.24 -2.93 37.55
N PHE A 66 -1.42 -2.45 36.31
CA PHE A 66 -0.32 -1.93 35.48
C PHE A 66 0.07 -0.47 35.80
N ILE A 67 -0.73 0.26 36.58
CA ILE A 67 -0.47 1.68 36.90
C ILE A 67 0.76 1.85 37.81
N HIS A 68 1.18 0.79 38.51
CA HIS A 68 2.29 0.86 39.47
C HIS A 68 3.68 0.56 38.91
N ILE A 69 3.82 0.19 37.62
CA ILE A 69 5.12 -0.19 37.03
C ILE A 69 5.77 0.96 36.23
N VAL A 70 5.16 2.15 36.16
CA VAL A 70 5.80 3.32 35.49
C VAL A 70 6.43 4.27 36.51
N LYS A 71 7.39 3.75 37.26
CA LYS A 71 8.48 4.54 37.84
C LYS A 71 9.80 3.87 37.50
N SER A 72 10.23 3.97 36.25
CA SER A 72 11.62 3.76 35.89
C SER A 72 12.10 4.85 34.92
N PRO A 73 13.38 5.25 35.05
CA PRO A 73 13.88 6.49 34.48
C PRO A 73 14.34 6.32 33.02
N GLN A 74 14.06 7.35 32.22
CA GLN A 74 14.78 7.74 30.99
C GLN A 74 15.21 6.61 30.03
N LEU A 75 14.27 6.11 29.22
CA LEU A 75 14.64 5.56 27.91
C LEU A 75 15.01 6.71 26.98
N HIS A 76 16.30 6.74 26.65
CA HIS A 76 16.92 7.65 25.72
C HIS A 76 16.17 7.69 24.38
N GLN A 77 15.82 8.91 23.97
CA GLN A 77 15.98 9.44 22.62
C GLN A 77 15.56 8.51 21.47
N ARG A 78 14.26 8.36 21.27
CA ARG A 78 13.68 7.88 20.00
C ARG A 78 14.11 8.85 18.90
N GLN A 79 14.98 8.41 18.01
CA GLN A 79 15.46 9.20 16.87
C GLN A 79 14.26 9.68 16.05
N LYS A 80 14.16 11.01 15.87
CA LYS A 80 13.27 11.63 14.90
C LYS A 80 13.69 11.16 13.51
N HIS A 81 13.01 10.15 12.96
CA HIS A 81 13.14 9.84 11.55
C HIS A 81 12.58 11.02 10.76
N SER A 82 13.47 11.72 10.07
CA SER A 82 13.23 13.06 9.57
C SER A 82 12.25 13.07 8.41
N TRP A 83 11.09 13.70 8.63
CA TRP A 83 10.10 14.09 7.61
C TRP A 83 10.66 15.02 6.50
N THR A 84 11.95 15.34 6.52
CA THR A 84 12.60 16.28 5.61
C THR A 84 12.85 15.72 4.22
N ASN A 85 12.83 14.39 4.03
CA ASN A 85 13.07 13.81 2.71
C ASN A 85 11.83 13.91 1.81
N TYR A 86 10.63 13.80 2.37
CA TYR A 86 9.37 13.93 1.61
C TYR A 86 9.20 15.34 0.99
N PHE A 87 9.65 16.38 1.70
CA PHE A 87 9.63 17.76 1.20
C PHE A 87 10.59 18.00 0.01
N LYS A 88 11.67 17.23 -0.12
CA LYS A 88 12.61 17.40 -1.24
C LYS A 88 12.03 16.86 -2.56
N TYR A 89 11.42 15.69 -2.53
CA TYR A 89 10.84 15.07 -3.75
C TYR A 89 9.61 15.83 -4.25
N THR A 90 8.78 16.34 -3.34
CA THR A 90 7.61 17.17 -3.69
C THR A 90 8.02 18.48 -4.36
N ALA A 91 9.12 19.11 -3.92
CA ALA A 91 9.64 20.31 -4.56
C ALA A 91 10.21 20.05 -5.97
N ILE A 92 10.91 18.93 -6.16
CA ILE A 92 11.47 18.54 -7.47
C ILE A 92 10.35 18.25 -8.47
N ALA A 93 9.33 17.48 -8.07
CA ALA A 93 8.18 17.17 -8.93
C ALA A 93 7.42 18.43 -9.36
N ALA A 94 7.19 19.38 -8.44
CA ALA A 94 6.53 20.65 -8.76
C ALA A 94 7.33 21.50 -9.75
N SER A 95 8.67 21.53 -9.64
CA SER A 95 9.52 22.27 -10.57
C SER A 95 9.47 21.71 -12.00
N PHE A 96 9.39 20.38 -12.15
CA PHE A 96 9.26 19.71 -13.44
C PHE A 96 7.94 20.07 -14.15
N ILE A 97 6.84 20.09 -13.41
CA ILE A 97 5.52 20.45 -13.94
C ILE A 97 5.53 21.89 -14.46
N ILE A 98 6.16 22.82 -13.74
CA ILE A 98 6.27 24.24 -14.13
C ILE A 98 7.10 24.40 -15.41
N ILE A 99 8.22 23.68 -15.54
CA ILE A 99 9.09 23.74 -16.73
C ILE A 99 8.34 23.21 -17.97
N ILE A 100 7.63 22.09 -17.84
CA ILE A 100 6.84 21.52 -18.94
C ILE A 100 5.71 22.48 -19.35
N PHE A 101 5.02 23.11 -18.39
CA PHE A 101 3.97 24.09 -18.69
C PHE A 101 4.52 25.35 -19.38
N ALA A 102 5.68 25.85 -18.94
CA ALA A 102 6.32 26.99 -19.56
C ALA A 102 6.78 26.69 -20.99
N ALA A 103 7.36 25.51 -21.23
CA ALA A 103 7.82 25.10 -22.55
C ALA A 103 6.67 24.89 -23.55
N THR A 104 5.54 24.34 -23.10
CA THR A 104 4.41 24.00 -23.96
C THR A 104 3.48 25.17 -24.27
N ILE A 105 3.36 26.16 -23.37
CA ILE A 105 2.37 27.25 -23.51
C ILE A 105 3.01 28.58 -23.92
N ILE A 106 4.20 28.90 -23.40
CA ILE A 106 4.79 30.24 -23.55
C ILE A 106 5.61 30.35 -24.83
N ILE A 107 6.41 29.33 -25.15
CA ILE A 107 7.33 29.34 -26.30
C ILE A 107 6.60 29.46 -27.66
N PRO A 108 5.46 28.77 -27.91
CA PRO A 108 4.80 28.87 -29.22
C PRO A 108 4.16 30.23 -29.52
N ARG A 109 3.99 31.10 -28.52
CA ARG A 109 3.30 32.40 -28.68
C ARG A 109 4.21 33.60 -28.91
N LEU A 110 5.53 33.46 -28.73
CA LEU A 110 6.46 34.61 -28.74
C LEU A 110 7.33 34.74 -29.99
N ILE A 111 7.35 33.75 -30.89
CA ILE A 111 8.26 33.77 -32.06
C ILE A 111 7.49 33.47 -33.36
N PRO A 112 7.02 34.49 -34.09
CA PRO A 112 6.52 34.33 -35.44
C PRO A 112 7.69 34.43 -36.43
N GLY A 113 8.28 33.30 -36.79
CA GLY A 113 9.24 33.26 -37.91
C GLY A 113 10.21 32.08 -37.87
N ASN A 114 10.11 31.21 -38.89
CA ASN A 114 11.06 30.16 -39.28
C ASN A 114 11.19 28.94 -38.32
N GLN A 115 10.16 28.08 -38.30
CA GLN A 115 9.92 27.06 -37.27
C GLN A 115 10.61 25.69 -37.44
N GLU A 116 11.24 25.33 -38.56
CA GLU A 116 11.65 23.92 -38.75
C GLU A 116 13.06 23.60 -38.24
N THR A 117 13.98 24.56 -38.20
CA THR A 117 15.39 24.29 -37.86
C THR A 117 15.69 24.46 -36.37
N GLU A 118 15.11 25.44 -35.69
CA GLU A 118 15.31 25.63 -34.24
C GLU A 118 14.49 24.66 -33.38
N VAL A 119 13.30 24.26 -33.83
CA VAL A 119 12.47 23.27 -33.09
C VAL A 119 13.16 21.90 -33.07
N ASN A 120 13.89 21.53 -34.12
CA ASN A 120 14.65 20.28 -34.14
C ASN A 120 15.85 20.30 -33.19
N GLN A 121 16.58 21.42 -33.09
CA GLN A 121 17.67 21.55 -32.12
C GLN A 121 17.18 21.56 -30.66
N VAL A 122 16.08 22.25 -30.38
CA VAL A 122 15.49 22.26 -29.03
C VAL A 122 14.93 20.89 -28.65
N ASN A 123 14.32 20.17 -29.59
CA ASN A 123 13.85 18.80 -29.36
C ASN A 123 15.00 17.82 -29.14
N GLU A 124 16.11 17.95 -29.87
CA GLU A 124 17.29 17.09 -29.70
C GLU A 124 17.97 17.31 -28.34
N VAL A 125 18.07 18.58 -27.90
CA VAL A 125 18.58 18.92 -26.57
C VAL A 125 17.62 18.46 -25.46
N LEU A 126 16.30 18.62 -25.62
CA LEU A 126 15.31 18.11 -24.67
C LEU A 126 15.34 16.59 -24.58
N TYR A 127 15.53 15.90 -25.71
CA TYR A 127 15.64 14.44 -25.74
C TYR A 127 16.91 13.96 -25.01
N GLN A 128 18.07 14.58 -25.26
CA GLN A 128 19.31 14.24 -24.58
C GLN A 128 19.28 14.55 -23.06
N ILE A 129 18.64 15.66 -22.67
CA ILE A 129 18.42 15.96 -21.24
C ILE A 129 17.48 14.92 -20.63
N SER A 130 16.44 14.50 -21.35
CA SER A 130 15.51 13.49 -20.86
C SER A 130 16.16 12.11 -20.69
N GLU A 131 17.01 11.66 -21.62
CA GLU A 131 17.70 10.37 -21.50
C GLU A 131 18.70 10.35 -20.35
N ASN A 132 19.52 11.40 -20.21
CA ASN A 132 20.51 11.47 -19.14
C ASN A 132 19.84 11.55 -17.76
N GLN A 133 18.79 12.37 -17.62
CA GLN A 133 18.06 12.46 -16.34
C GLN A 133 17.25 11.20 -16.03
N LEU A 134 16.73 10.50 -17.05
CA LEU A 134 16.01 9.25 -16.84
C LEU A 134 16.96 8.12 -16.42
N SER A 135 18.19 8.09 -16.94
CA SER A 135 19.24 7.16 -16.50
C SER A 135 19.59 7.40 -15.02
N ASP A 136 19.83 8.66 -14.64
CA ASP A 136 20.15 9.00 -13.25
C ASP A 136 19.01 8.64 -12.28
N ILE A 137 17.75 8.84 -12.69
CA ILE A 137 16.57 8.45 -11.90
C ILE A 137 16.45 6.93 -11.80
N ASN A 138 16.70 6.20 -12.88
CA ASN A 138 16.64 4.74 -12.87
C ASN A 138 17.73 4.14 -11.98
N ASP A 139 18.95 4.68 -12.02
CA ASP A 139 20.04 4.24 -11.15
C ASP A 139 19.74 4.52 -9.67
N GLN A 140 19.13 5.66 -9.35
CA GLN A 140 18.66 5.95 -7.99
C GLN A 140 17.55 5.00 -7.53
N TYR A 141 16.62 4.65 -8.42
CA TYR A 141 15.55 3.70 -8.13
C TYR A 141 16.07 2.28 -7.88
N GLN A 142 17.05 1.82 -8.68
CA GLN A 142 17.70 0.52 -8.47
C GLN A 142 18.49 0.46 -7.15
N GLN A 143 19.17 1.54 -6.76
CA GLN A 143 19.82 1.62 -5.44
C GLN A 143 18.80 1.56 -4.30
N GLN A 144 17.62 2.14 -4.48
CA GLN A 144 16.56 2.08 -3.47
C GLN A 144 15.98 0.67 -3.33
N ILE A 145 15.75 -0.04 -4.45
CA ILE A 145 15.31 -1.45 -4.40
C ILE A 145 16.33 -2.31 -3.66
N ALA A 146 17.62 -2.14 -3.97
CA ALA A 146 18.69 -2.89 -3.28
C ALA A 146 18.72 -2.60 -1.77
N TYR A 147 18.48 -1.36 -1.36
CA TYR A 147 18.42 -0.98 0.05
C TYR A 147 17.16 -1.53 0.74
N GLU A 148 16.01 -1.52 0.08
CA GLU A 148 14.76 -2.09 0.61
C GLU A 148 14.87 -3.62 0.74
N ASP A 149 15.49 -4.32 -0.21
CA ASP A 149 15.78 -5.76 -0.11
C ASP A 149 16.72 -6.07 1.06
N GLU A 150 17.74 -5.24 1.31
CA GLU A 150 18.60 -5.38 2.50
C GLU A 150 17.80 -5.15 3.80
N LEU A 151 16.90 -4.14 3.82
CA LEU A 151 16.05 -3.85 4.97
C LEU A 151 15.07 -4.99 5.27
N TYR A 152 14.40 -5.54 4.24
CA TYR A 152 13.50 -6.68 4.39
C TYR A 152 14.24 -7.97 4.78
N SER A 153 15.51 -8.13 4.38
CA SER A 153 16.33 -9.23 4.87
C SER A 153 16.68 -9.09 6.36
N ALA A 154 16.88 -7.85 6.84
CA ALA A 154 17.20 -7.53 8.22
C ALA A 154 15.96 -7.48 9.15
N GLU A 155 14.76 -7.21 8.60
CA GLU A 155 13.48 -7.17 9.32
C GLU A 155 12.68 -8.48 9.28
N SER A 156 13.31 -9.59 8.83
CA SER A 156 12.81 -10.90 9.22
C SER A 156 13.01 -11.09 10.72
N LEU A 157 12.05 -10.58 11.50
CA LEU A 157 11.75 -10.99 12.87
C LEU A 157 11.38 -12.48 12.82
N TYR A 158 12.39 -13.33 12.62
CA TYR A 158 12.34 -14.72 13.02
C TYR A 158 12.16 -14.68 14.53
N PHE A 159 10.92 -14.86 14.99
CA PHE A 159 10.72 -15.36 16.34
C PHE A 159 11.56 -16.62 16.44
N SER A 160 12.53 -16.63 17.36
CA SER A 160 13.30 -17.83 17.60
C SER A 160 12.34 -18.92 18.06
N GLN A 161 12.70 -20.19 17.86
CA GLN A 161 11.87 -21.31 18.33
C GLN A 161 11.57 -21.20 19.84
N GLU A 162 12.48 -20.57 20.60
CA GLU A 162 12.31 -20.27 22.02
C GLU A 162 11.25 -19.19 22.29
N ASP A 163 11.17 -18.15 21.44
CA ASP A 163 10.16 -17.09 21.57
C ASP A 163 8.75 -17.62 21.24
N ILE A 164 8.64 -18.48 20.22
CA ILE A 164 7.38 -19.14 19.87
C ILE A 164 6.95 -20.07 21.00
N TYR A 165 7.88 -20.86 21.56
CA TYR A 165 7.59 -21.76 22.67
C TYR A 165 7.15 -20.99 23.92
N PHE A 166 7.82 -19.86 24.23
CA PHE A 166 7.45 -19.00 25.34
C PHE A 166 6.02 -18.43 25.17
N LEU A 167 5.70 -17.90 23.99
CA LEU A 167 4.36 -17.38 23.68
C LEU A 167 3.29 -18.47 23.81
N VAL A 168 3.51 -19.66 23.23
CA VAL A 168 2.56 -20.77 23.29
C VAL A 168 2.40 -21.30 24.72
N SER A 169 3.47 -21.35 25.51
CA SER A 169 3.42 -21.81 26.91
C SER A 169 2.71 -20.84 27.86
N SER A 170 2.47 -19.60 27.43
CA SER A 170 1.75 -18.58 28.20
C SER A 170 0.24 -18.55 27.95
N LEU A 171 -0.24 -19.30 26.95
CA LEU A 171 -1.66 -19.41 26.61
C LEU A 171 -2.36 -20.35 27.59
N ASN A 172 -3.59 -20.01 27.97
CA ASN A 172 -4.47 -20.97 28.64
C ASN A 172 -5.10 -21.97 27.63
N ASP A 173 -5.77 -23.01 28.12
CA ASP A 173 -6.30 -24.10 27.27
C ASP A 173 -7.24 -23.59 26.16
N ASP A 174 -8.11 -22.62 26.48
CA ASP A 174 -9.06 -22.04 25.53
C ASP A 174 -8.35 -21.19 24.46
N GLU A 175 -7.32 -20.43 24.85
CA GLU A 175 -6.50 -19.63 23.94
C GLU A 175 -5.62 -20.49 23.04
N LEU A 176 -5.12 -21.61 23.56
CA LEU A 176 -4.33 -22.58 22.81
C LEU A 176 -5.17 -23.28 21.75
N GLU A 177 -6.43 -23.62 22.05
CA GLU A 177 -7.38 -24.19 21.09
C GLU A 177 -7.67 -23.19 19.96
N ALA A 178 -7.97 -21.94 20.30
CA ALA A 178 -8.20 -20.88 19.32
C ALA A 178 -6.97 -20.61 18.44
N PHE A 179 -5.76 -20.65 19.01
CA PHE A 179 -4.51 -20.51 18.26
C PHE A 179 -4.29 -21.67 17.28
N ASN A 180 -4.58 -22.91 17.70
CA ASN A 180 -4.48 -24.09 16.84
C ASN A 180 -5.48 -24.06 15.68
N ASP A 181 -6.71 -23.60 15.93
CA ASP A 181 -7.73 -23.39 14.88
C ASP A 181 -7.28 -22.35 13.85
N LEU A 182 -6.59 -21.30 14.32
CA LEU A 182 -6.09 -20.23 13.47
C LEU A 182 -4.90 -20.70 12.60
N LEU A 183 -4.03 -21.54 13.15
CA LEU A 183 -2.94 -22.18 12.41
C LEU A 183 -3.45 -23.19 11.37
N THR A 184 -4.40 -24.06 11.74
CA THR A 184 -4.98 -25.05 10.81
C THR A 184 -5.73 -24.37 9.66
N THR A 185 -6.44 -23.28 9.93
CA THR A 185 -7.23 -22.57 8.92
C THR A 185 -6.35 -21.81 7.93
N ASN A 186 -5.28 -21.17 8.39
CA ASN A 186 -4.47 -20.26 7.57
C ASN A 186 -3.19 -20.90 7.02
N TYR A 187 -2.66 -21.95 7.68
CA TYR A 187 -1.38 -22.59 7.35
C TYR A 187 -1.46 -24.12 7.42
N PRO A 188 -2.35 -24.76 6.64
CA PRO A 188 -2.56 -26.22 6.70
C PRO A 188 -1.30 -27.04 6.41
N ASP A 189 -0.36 -26.49 5.62
CA ASP A 189 0.88 -27.15 5.23
C ASP A 189 1.97 -27.10 6.32
N MET A 190 1.87 -26.22 7.32
CA MET A 190 2.86 -26.14 8.41
C MET A 190 2.66 -27.23 9.47
N ILE A 191 1.45 -27.77 9.61
CA ILE A 191 1.11 -28.77 10.63
C ILE A 191 1.56 -30.17 10.20
N THR A 192 1.74 -30.43 8.90
CA THR A 192 2.17 -31.74 8.40
C THR A 192 3.67 -32.01 8.52
N MET A 193 4.50 -31.01 8.86
CA MET A 193 5.95 -31.20 9.05
C MET A 193 6.38 -31.37 10.51
N GLY A 194 5.46 -31.20 11.48
CA GLY A 194 5.73 -31.35 12.91
C GLY A 194 5.05 -32.57 13.52
N GLY A 195 5.34 -33.77 13.00
CA GLY A 195 4.92 -35.01 13.66
C GLY A 195 5.70 -35.23 14.95
N ILE A 196 5.07 -34.91 16.09
CA ILE A 196 5.36 -35.49 17.40
C ILE A 196 4.43 -36.67 17.59
#